data_AF-A0A329BMT9-F1
#
_entry.id   AF-A0A329BMT9-F1
#
_cell.length_a   1.000
_cell.length_b   1.000
_cell.length_c   1.000
_cell.angle_alpha   90.00
_cell.angle_beta   90.00
_cell.angle_gamma   90.00
#
_symmetry.space_group_name_H-M   'P 1'
#
loop_
_entity.id
_entity.type
_entity.pdbx_description
1 polymer ?
#
loop_
_entity_poly.entity_id
_entity_poly.type
_entity_poly.pdbx_seq_one_letter_code
_entity_poly.pdbx_strand_id
1 'polypeptide(L)'
;MKSEIRRIAFTCDFFRADFERGRFDNYQYRNLDWLYAILGADEWAEDWGVEIGLVVPDLDAAGFRTVVGNDGLFHDYTRPNGKAWPSVYDVEGSSPCFSTTFDRLSEYDLIVGFELSPTIKRNLDLRGTRYISLHIHPVRFLRDICFFAVTNWPHARSLFDKVANPSSEIGVQVRRWRALFARRRDLALNVPRPVPIVVGQTHKDAAVISNGAFATLASYGERLAMLLEPYSEVLFLGHPFESRNATAIEYLRVVQGKSVISIKANGYGVIFSPEPIPLVVTLSSSLGVEAALAGRETSFLLASPIEHFVTDGVDIRGGVMIGHALLTDFFAETLFCGESKDGVSLLSSQKSGDPFFLGDDYLRKSLESWSFDGLQRVSELERVRRKIFPAASLTLEEIDTLFEEHGGKSRSGRLTSVGVTEPGDAVVEVLPRPCAVGSDFSLKFSAPNVRHYLTYGFHDAEQWGVWSNGREGHVQIPVDVPKSGVWTIELEMSVLVVEELLQLAPVLQLEVYGVEVAMVLFRSSISHRQQIRVTVDAISPLCEIRLALTHTTDDLVGAVGHERTLGFALSELRCAITSATGDRRRNPNDADGIAIFGAAAGGPIFVPKTLTA
;
A
#
# COMPACT_ATOMS: atom_id res chain seq x y z
N MET A 1 43.32 21.51 -5.27
CA MET A 1 43.59 20.15 -5.80
C MET A 1 42.69 19.97 -6.99
N LYS A 2 43.05 19.15 -8.00
CA LYS A 2 42.10 18.85 -9.07
C LYS A 2 41.16 17.78 -8.53
N SER A 3 39.87 18.09 -8.42
CA SER A 3 38.83 17.12 -8.10
C SER A 3 38.89 15.96 -9.10
N GLU A 4 38.79 14.72 -8.60
CA GLU A 4 38.64 13.54 -9.46
C GLU A 4 37.24 13.51 -10.10
N ILE A 5 36.25 14.12 -9.42
CA ILE A 5 34.87 14.26 -9.86
C ILE A 5 34.66 15.68 -10.40
N ARG A 6 34.31 15.85 -11.66
CA ARG A 6 34.04 17.17 -12.26
C ARG A 6 32.58 17.36 -12.62
N ARG A 7 31.86 16.28 -12.89
CA ARG A 7 30.45 16.31 -13.28
C ARG A 7 29.65 15.37 -12.40
N ILE A 8 28.61 15.89 -11.75
CA ILE A 8 27.70 15.12 -10.90
C ILE A 8 26.29 15.24 -11.48
N ALA A 9 25.60 14.11 -11.62
CA ALA A 9 24.18 14.10 -11.97
C ALA A 9 23.33 13.60 -10.81
N PHE A 10 22.21 14.29 -10.58
CA PHE A 10 21.16 13.88 -9.68
C PHE A 10 20.07 13.14 -10.44
N THR A 11 19.58 12.02 -9.87
CA THR A 11 18.48 11.23 -10.44
C THR A 11 17.71 10.47 -9.34
N CYS A 12 16.67 9.73 -9.71
CA CYS A 12 15.88 8.92 -8.78
C CYS A 12 15.39 7.62 -9.46
N ASP A 13 14.51 6.86 -8.80
CA ASP A 13 13.77 5.77 -9.47
C ASP A 13 12.78 6.32 -10.50
N PHE A 14 13.32 6.65 -11.68
CA PHE A 14 12.53 7.20 -12.79
C PHE A 14 11.60 6.16 -13.44
N PHE A 15 11.64 4.89 -13.02
CA PHE A 15 10.64 3.89 -13.42
C PHE A 15 9.30 4.07 -12.71
N ARG A 16 9.27 4.80 -11.59
CA ARG A 16 8.04 5.04 -10.79
C ARG A 16 7.16 6.12 -11.41
N ALA A 17 6.77 5.94 -12.67
CA ALA A 17 5.83 6.80 -13.36
C ALA A 17 4.39 6.26 -13.22
N ASP A 18 3.45 7.13 -12.84
CA ASP A 18 2.02 6.87 -12.86
C ASP A 18 1.37 7.68 -14.00
N PHE A 19 0.43 7.09 -14.72
CA PHE A 19 -0.34 7.77 -15.77
C PHE A 19 -1.72 8.14 -15.27
N GLU A 20 -1.97 9.43 -15.05
CA GLU A 20 -3.25 9.94 -14.59
C GLU A 20 -3.71 11.11 -15.47
N ARG A 21 -4.99 11.11 -15.85
CA ARG A 21 -5.63 12.20 -16.61
C ARG A 21 -4.86 12.57 -17.90
N GLY A 22 -4.28 11.57 -18.57
CA GLY A 22 -3.57 11.77 -19.84
C GLY A 22 -2.12 12.26 -19.70
N ARG A 23 -1.55 12.29 -18.50
CA ARG A 23 -0.18 12.75 -18.23
C ARG A 23 0.56 11.77 -17.33
N PHE A 24 1.88 11.69 -17.51
CA PHE A 24 2.73 11.01 -16.55
C PHE A 24 3.08 11.94 -15.40
N ASP A 25 3.13 11.37 -14.20
CA ASP A 25 3.71 11.98 -13.01
C ASP A 25 4.69 10.99 -12.38
N ASN A 26 5.71 11.50 -11.71
CA ASN A 26 6.61 10.71 -10.88
C ASN A 26 6.86 11.44 -9.56
N TYR A 27 6.22 10.97 -8.50
CA TYR A 27 6.33 11.58 -7.18
C TYR A 27 7.79 11.64 -6.66
N GLN A 28 8.68 10.75 -7.13
CA GLN A 28 10.09 10.78 -6.73
C GLN A 28 10.84 12.00 -7.22
N TYR A 29 10.33 12.73 -8.23
CA TYR A 29 10.98 13.97 -8.67
C TYR A 29 10.94 15.03 -7.57
N ARG A 30 9.89 15.06 -6.74
CA ARG A 30 9.83 15.95 -5.57
C ARG A 30 10.84 15.56 -4.49
N ASN A 31 11.03 14.25 -4.26
CA ASN A 31 12.04 13.76 -3.32
C ASN A 31 13.46 14.02 -3.85
N LEU A 32 13.64 13.99 -5.17
CA LEU A 32 14.89 14.33 -5.82
C LEU A 32 15.21 15.82 -5.67
N ASP A 33 14.24 16.71 -5.91
CA ASP A 33 14.38 18.15 -5.68
C ASP A 33 14.71 18.44 -4.20
N TRP A 34 14.03 17.75 -3.28
CA TRP A 34 14.35 17.82 -1.85
C TRP A 34 15.78 17.36 -1.56
N LEU A 35 16.21 16.23 -2.11
CA LEU A 35 17.56 15.71 -1.92
C LEU A 35 18.63 16.66 -2.48
N TYR A 36 18.38 17.23 -3.65
CA TYR A 36 19.24 18.22 -4.29
C TYR A 36 19.44 19.44 -3.37
N ALA A 37 18.34 19.99 -2.86
CA ALA A 37 18.38 21.16 -2.00
C ALA A 37 19.01 20.86 -0.64
N ILE A 38 18.67 19.73 0.01
CA ILE A 38 19.16 19.44 1.36
C ILE A 38 20.66 19.13 1.40
N LEU A 39 21.22 18.62 0.29
CA LEU A 39 22.66 18.39 0.16
C LEU A 39 23.47 19.64 -0.18
N GLY A 40 22.80 20.74 -0.55
CA GLY A 40 23.47 21.96 -1.00
C GLY A 40 24.19 21.77 -2.34
N ALA A 41 23.50 21.18 -3.32
CA ALA A 41 24.11 20.86 -4.61
C ALA A 41 24.60 22.11 -5.37
N ASP A 42 23.92 23.25 -5.23
CA ASP A 42 24.36 24.52 -5.83
C ASP A 42 25.66 25.01 -5.16
N GLU A 43 25.74 24.93 -3.84
CA GLU A 43 26.94 25.23 -3.07
C GLU A 43 28.09 24.28 -3.45
N TRP A 44 27.80 23.02 -3.77
CA TRP A 44 28.83 22.11 -4.26
C TRP A 44 29.45 22.61 -5.57
N ALA A 45 28.62 23.11 -6.49
CA ALA A 45 29.09 23.65 -7.76
C ALA A 45 30.00 24.88 -7.55
N GLU A 46 29.58 25.79 -6.67
CA GLU A 46 30.32 27.03 -6.36
C GLU A 46 31.62 26.76 -5.62
N ASP A 47 31.59 25.97 -4.54
CA ASP A 47 32.72 25.78 -3.63
C ASP A 47 33.76 24.79 -4.16
N TRP A 48 33.31 23.76 -4.89
CA TRP A 48 34.17 22.68 -5.37
C TRP A 48 34.39 22.68 -6.88
N GLY A 49 33.75 23.59 -7.62
CA GLY A 49 33.91 23.73 -9.06
C GLY A 49 33.46 22.51 -9.85
N VAL A 50 32.44 21.81 -9.36
CA VAL A 50 31.80 20.67 -10.05
C VAL A 50 30.62 21.14 -10.89
N GLU A 51 30.44 20.56 -12.06
CA GLU A 51 29.24 20.73 -12.87
C GLU A 51 28.13 19.84 -12.31
N ILE A 52 26.98 20.44 -11.98
CA ILE A 52 25.81 19.72 -11.48
C ILE A 52 24.75 19.63 -12.57
N GLY A 53 24.14 18.46 -12.74
CA GLY A 53 23.02 18.24 -13.64
C GLY A 53 21.88 17.47 -12.99
N LEU A 54 20.67 17.67 -13.49
CA LEU A 54 19.51 16.85 -13.17
C LEU A 54 19.17 15.97 -14.38
N VAL A 55 19.18 14.65 -14.22
CA VAL A 55 18.91 13.71 -15.30
C VAL A 55 17.70 12.86 -14.93
N VAL A 56 16.56 13.26 -15.48
CA VAL A 56 15.29 12.52 -15.40
C VAL A 56 14.62 12.47 -16.79
N PRO A 57 13.83 11.43 -17.10
CA PRO A 57 13.04 11.38 -18.32
C PRO A 57 11.94 12.45 -18.37
N ASP A 58 11.60 12.91 -19.58
CA ASP A 58 10.43 13.77 -19.81
C ASP A 58 9.14 12.98 -19.54
N LEU A 59 8.18 13.63 -18.88
CA LEU A 59 6.89 13.06 -18.48
C LEU A 59 5.75 13.49 -19.40
N ASP A 60 6.02 14.30 -20.44
CA ASP A 60 5.07 14.42 -21.54
C ASP A 60 4.91 13.05 -22.23
N ALA A 61 3.70 12.73 -22.73
CA ALA A 61 3.43 11.38 -23.23
C ALA A 61 4.31 10.98 -24.44
N ALA A 62 4.71 11.94 -25.28
CA ALA A 62 5.53 11.66 -26.46
C ALA A 62 7.01 11.51 -26.09
N GLY A 63 7.52 12.38 -25.22
CA GLY A 63 8.85 12.26 -24.63
C GLY A 63 8.98 10.96 -23.83
N PHE A 64 8.01 10.66 -22.96
CA PHE A 64 7.99 9.43 -22.16
C PHE A 64 7.97 8.17 -23.03
N ARG A 65 7.17 8.14 -24.11
CA ARG A 65 7.20 7.02 -25.07
C ARG A 65 8.57 6.84 -25.70
N THR A 66 9.21 7.95 -26.08
CA THR A 66 10.52 7.96 -26.74
C THR A 66 11.60 7.43 -25.81
N VAL A 67 11.65 7.90 -24.55
CA VAL A 67 12.64 7.44 -23.56
C VAL A 67 12.38 6.00 -23.13
N VAL A 68 11.13 5.55 -22.97
CA VAL A 68 10.83 4.14 -22.67
C VAL A 68 11.39 3.23 -23.76
N GLY A 69 11.29 3.63 -25.04
CA GLY A 69 11.89 2.89 -26.16
C GLY A 69 11.26 1.52 -26.42
N ASN A 70 10.13 1.24 -25.79
CA ASN A 70 9.40 -0.03 -25.88
C ASN A 70 7.89 0.24 -25.84
N ASP A 71 7.21 0.01 -26.97
CA ASP A 71 5.77 0.31 -27.11
C ASP A 71 4.89 -0.53 -26.18
N GLY A 72 5.26 -1.79 -25.92
CA GLY A 72 4.52 -2.66 -25.01
C GLY A 72 4.57 -2.16 -23.57
N LEU A 73 5.77 -1.80 -23.10
CA LEU A 73 5.96 -1.24 -21.77
C LEU A 73 5.31 0.14 -21.63
N PHE A 74 5.42 1.00 -22.65
CA PHE A 74 4.71 2.29 -22.67
C PHE A 74 3.19 2.08 -22.57
N HIS A 75 2.65 1.10 -23.31
CA HIS A 75 1.24 0.73 -23.20
C HIS A 75 0.88 0.26 -21.78
N ASP A 76 1.74 -0.49 -21.11
CA ASP A 76 1.48 -0.90 -19.72
C ASP A 76 1.53 0.27 -18.73
N TYR A 77 2.40 1.25 -18.96
CA TYR A 77 2.47 2.48 -18.18
C TYR A 77 1.20 3.35 -18.31
N THR A 78 0.51 3.32 -19.46
CA THR A 78 -0.74 4.06 -19.66
C THR A 78 -1.97 3.36 -19.07
N ARG A 79 -1.82 2.12 -18.59
CA ARG A 79 -2.90 1.37 -17.93
C ARG A 79 -2.92 1.64 -16.43
N PRO A 80 -4.11 1.72 -15.79
CA PRO A 80 -4.23 1.92 -14.34
C PRO A 80 -3.86 0.68 -13.51
N ASN A 81 -3.24 -0.35 -14.11
CA ASN A 81 -2.94 -1.62 -13.43
C ASN A 81 -1.63 -1.57 -12.62
N GLY A 82 -0.80 -0.53 -12.80
CA GLY A 82 0.47 -0.36 -12.09
C GLY A 82 1.52 -1.45 -12.35
N LYS A 83 1.38 -2.28 -13.38
CA LYS A 83 2.27 -3.42 -13.63
C LYS A 83 3.61 -3.04 -14.27
N ALA A 84 3.66 -1.89 -14.93
CA ALA A 84 4.85 -1.46 -15.68
C ALA A 84 6.05 -1.20 -14.76
N TRP A 85 5.87 -0.49 -13.65
CA TRP A 85 6.98 -0.17 -12.75
C TRP A 85 7.62 -1.43 -12.11
N PRO A 86 6.85 -2.36 -11.48
CA PRO A 86 7.41 -3.59 -10.96
C PRO A 86 8.15 -4.44 -12.00
N SER A 87 7.68 -4.48 -13.24
CA SER A 87 8.27 -5.32 -14.29
C SER A 87 9.65 -4.85 -14.75
N VAL A 88 10.01 -3.58 -14.49
CA VAL A 88 11.33 -3.02 -14.80
C VAL A 88 12.19 -2.68 -13.58
N TYR A 89 11.64 -2.79 -12.36
CA TYR A 89 12.31 -2.38 -11.13
C TYR A 89 13.59 -3.16 -10.81
N ASP A 90 13.54 -4.49 -10.96
CA ASP A 90 14.64 -5.40 -10.60
C ASP A 90 14.88 -6.45 -11.70
N VAL A 91 15.29 -5.96 -12.87
CA VAL A 91 15.63 -6.76 -14.04
C VAL A 91 17.13 -7.08 -14.02
N GLU A 92 17.46 -8.34 -14.29
CA GLU A 92 18.84 -8.77 -14.45
C GLU A 92 19.45 -8.25 -15.76
N GLY A 93 20.73 -7.85 -15.71
CA GLY A 93 21.47 -7.36 -16.88
C GLY A 93 21.14 -5.92 -17.29
N SER A 94 21.45 -5.58 -18.55
CA SER A 94 21.18 -4.26 -19.10
C SER A 94 19.70 -4.12 -19.47
N SER A 95 19.05 -3.04 -19.02
CA SER A 95 17.68 -2.74 -19.45
C SER A 95 17.71 -2.23 -20.90
N PRO A 96 16.91 -2.78 -21.83
CA PRO A 96 16.79 -2.22 -23.18
C PRO A 96 15.92 -0.94 -23.20
N CYS A 97 15.21 -0.64 -22.12
CA CYS A 97 14.34 0.53 -22.00
C CYS A 97 15.10 1.68 -21.30
N PHE A 98 14.73 2.93 -21.58
CA PHE A 98 15.37 4.13 -21.00
C PHE A 98 16.86 4.29 -21.37
N SER A 99 17.30 3.75 -22.51
CA SER A 99 18.70 3.79 -22.94
C SER A 99 19.22 5.22 -23.04
N THR A 100 18.44 6.14 -23.61
CA THR A 100 18.82 7.56 -23.75
C THR A 100 19.03 8.25 -22.39
N THR A 101 18.24 7.89 -21.37
CA THR A 101 18.44 8.38 -20.01
C THR A 101 19.73 7.82 -19.41
N PHE A 102 20.02 6.54 -19.59
CA PHE A 102 21.28 5.94 -19.14
C PHE A 102 22.51 6.50 -19.85
N ASP A 103 22.40 6.78 -21.16
CA ASP A 103 23.48 7.39 -21.93
C ASP A 103 23.81 8.78 -21.37
N ARG A 104 22.78 9.61 -21.10
CA ARG A 104 22.94 10.92 -20.44
C ARG A 104 23.56 10.82 -19.06
N LEU A 105 23.13 9.87 -18.22
CA LEU A 105 23.74 9.64 -16.91
C LEU A 105 25.23 9.29 -17.03
N SER A 106 25.61 8.52 -18.05
CA SER A 106 26.99 8.07 -18.25
C SER A 106 27.95 9.17 -18.70
N GLU A 107 27.43 10.35 -19.02
CA GLU A 107 28.25 11.53 -19.30
C GLU A 107 28.84 12.19 -18.03
N TYR A 108 28.36 11.77 -16.84
CA TYR A 108 28.77 12.31 -15.54
C TYR A 108 29.75 11.36 -14.83
N ASP A 109 30.63 11.93 -14.00
CA ASP A 109 31.64 11.16 -13.26
C ASP A 109 31.03 10.44 -12.04
N LEU A 110 29.97 11.02 -11.47
CA LEU A 110 29.26 10.51 -10.30
C LEU A 110 27.75 10.76 -10.43
N ILE A 111 26.96 9.74 -10.10
CA ILE A 111 25.51 9.85 -9.93
C ILE A 111 25.15 9.89 -8.46
N VAL A 112 24.36 10.87 -8.02
CA VAL A 112 23.75 10.90 -6.68
C VAL A 112 22.25 10.69 -6.84
N GLY A 113 21.78 9.57 -6.33
CA GLY A 113 20.43 9.07 -6.58
C GLY A 113 19.56 9.02 -5.34
N PHE A 114 18.29 9.40 -5.45
CA PHE A 114 17.27 9.09 -4.44
C PHE A 114 16.54 7.80 -4.80
N GLU A 115 16.63 6.79 -3.92
CA GLU A 115 16.01 5.49 -4.04
C GLU A 115 16.28 4.75 -5.38
N LEU A 116 17.52 4.72 -5.87
CA LEU A 116 17.83 4.06 -7.15
C LEU A 116 17.40 2.59 -7.12
N SER A 117 16.62 2.18 -8.12
CA SER A 117 16.19 0.80 -8.28
C SER A 117 17.37 -0.13 -8.62
N PRO A 118 17.27 -1.44 -8.30
CA PRO A 118 18.31 -2.41 -8.67
C PRO A 118 18.68 -2.39 -10.15
N THR A 119 17.68 -2.25 -11.05
CA THR A 119 17.92 -2.12 -12.49
C THR A 119 18.76 -0.87 -12.81
N ILE A 120 18.49 0.29 -12.21
CA ILE A 120 19.29 1.50 -12.45
C ILE A 120 20.74 1.27 -12.01
N LYS A 121 20.93 0.74 -10.79
CA LYS A 121 22.26 0.47 -10.23
C LYS A 121 23.08 -0.48 -11.11
N ARG A 122 22.49 -1.60 -11.56
CA ARG A 122 23.14 -2.54 -12.49
C ARG A 122 23.53 -1.86 -13.81
N ASN A 123 22.66 -1.01 -14.34
CA ASN A 123 22.94 -0.31 -15.60
C ASN A 123 24.05 0.73 -15.48
N LEU A 124 24.15 1.42 -14.34
CA LEU A 124 25.28 2.33 -14.06
C LEU A 124 26.57 1.55 -13.89
N ASP A 125 26.54 0.45 -13.15
CA ASP A 125 27.71 -0.40 -12.90
C ASP A 125 28.27 -1.04 -14.18
N LEU A 126 27.39 -1.59 -15.04
CA LEU A 126 27.77 -2.13 -16.35
C LEU A 126 28.44 -1.10 -17.27
N ARG A 127 28.16 0.19 -17.06
CA ARG A 127 28.75 1.31 -17.81
C ARG A 127 29.99 1.89 -17.13
N GLY A 128 30.38 1.35 -15.98
CA GLY A 128 31.49 1.87 -15.17
C GLY A 128 31.19 3.22 -14.52
N THR A 129 29.91 3.62 -14.45
CA THR A 129 29.48 4.87 -13.84
C THR A 129 29.38 4.70 -12.32
N ARG A 130 30.03 5.60 -11.59
CA ARG A 130 30.02 5.60 -10.12
C ARG A 130 28.68 6.15 -9.64
N TYR A 131 28.12 5.57 -8.57
CA TYR A 131 26.91 6.12 -7.97
C TYR A 131 26.92 6.10 -6.44
N ILE A 132 26.12 6.97 -5.85
CA ILE A 132 25.65 6.92 -4.47
C ILE A 132 24.12 6.86 -4.53
N SER A 133 23.51 5.82 -3.96
CA SER A 133 22.05 5.75 -3.80
C SER A 133 21.69 5.99 -2.35
N LEU A 134 20.78 6.93 -2.12
CA LEU A 134 20.30 7.36 -0.81
C LEU A 134 18.82 7.01 -0.69
N HIS A 135 18.47 6.32 0.38
CA HIS A 135 17.09 6.08 0.78
C HIS A 135 16.85 6.71 2.15
N ILE A 136 15.59 6.98 2.50
CA ILE A 136 15.27 7.24 3.90
C ILE A 136 15.45 5.94 4.69
N HIS A 137 16.29 5.95 5.71
CA HIS A 137 16.59 4.76 6.50
C HIS A 137 15.31 4.20 7.15
N PRO A 138 15.13 2.86 7.22
CA PRO A 138 13.95 2.26 7.83
C PRO A 138 13.83 2.48 9.35
N VAL A 139 14.84 3.04 10.00
CA VAL A 139 14.84 3.32 11.44
C VAL A 139 14.59 4.80 11.62
N ARG A 140 13.34 5.15 11.91
CA ARG A 140 12.82 6.51 11.85
C ARG A 140 12.44 7.07 13.22
N PHE A 141 12.57 6.29 14.30
CA PHE A 141 12.35 6.72 15.68
C PHE A 141 13.55 7.43 16.34
N LEU A 142 14.64 7.65 15.61
CA LEU A 142 15.81 8.37 16.13
C LEU A 142 15.53 9.88 16.31
N ARG A 143 16.49 10.62 16.87
CA ARG A 143 16.38 12.09 17.05
C ARG A 143 16.11 12.81 15.74
N ASP A 144 16.56 12.25 14.63
CA ASP A 144 16.20 12.70 13.30
C ASP A 144 16.14 11.51 12.32
N ILE A 145 15.73 11.78 11.08
CA ILE A 145 15.81 10.84 9.98
C ILE A 145 17.26 10.68 9.54
N CYS A 146 17.65 9.45 9.20
CA CYS A 146 18.95 9.15 8.61
C CYS A 146 18.76 8.69 7.17
N PHE A 147 19.82 8.80 6.38
CA PHE A 147 19.90 8.14 5.08
C PHE A 147 20.38 6.70 5.24
N PHE A 148 19.88 5.82 4.39
CA PHE A 148 20.46 4.52 4.09
C PHE A 148 21.22 4.67 2.76
N ALA A 149 22.54 4.60 2.84
CA ALA A 149 23.43 4.87 1.71
C ALA A 149 24.08 3.58 1.20
N VAL A 150 24.06 3.39 -0.13
CA VAL A 150 24.75 2.32 -0.85
C VAL A 150 25.50 2.89 -2.06
N THR A 151 26.52 2.19 -2.54
CA THR A 151 27.39 2.66 -3.63
C THR A 151 28.15 1.50 -4.27
N ASN A 152 28.50 1.62 -5.57
CA ASN A 152 29.48 0.76 -6.25
C ASN A 152 30.92 1.33 -6.20
N TRP A 153 31.15 2.46 -5.51
CA TRP A 153 32.44 3.15 -5.51
C TRP A 153 33.19 2.95 -4.17
N PRO A 154 34.37 2.28 -4.17
CA PRO A 154 35.09 1.98 -2.93
C PRO A 154 35.47 3.19 -2.08
N HIS A 155 35.75 4.34 -2.70
CA HIS A 155 36.10 5.57 -1.98
C HIS A 155 34.91 6.13 -1.20
N ALA A 156 33.76 6.29 -1.85
CA ALA A 156 32.52 6.68 -1.17
C ALA A 156 32.16 5.69 -0.06
N ARG A 157 32.35 4.38 -0.30
CA ARG A 157 32.11 3.37 0.75
C ARG A 157 32.99 3.59 1.98
N SER A 158 34.29 3.83 1.79
CA SER A 158 35.19 4.10 2.91
C SER A 158 34.80 5.36 3.66
N LEU A 159 34.27 6.37 2.97
CA LEU A 159 33.73 7.56 3.62
C LEU A 159 32.48 7.23 4.44
N PHE A 160 31.54 6.45 3.90
CA PHE A 160 30.34 6.02 4.63
C PHE A 160 30.68 5.31 5.94
N ASP A 161 31.67 4.41 5.92
CA ASP A 161 32.14 3.70 7.12
C ASP A 161 32.66 4.65 8.20
N LYS A 162 33.30 5.76 7.82
CA LYS A 162 33.84 6.77 8.76
C LYS A 162 32.75 7.63 9.37
N VAL A 163 31.66 7.87 8.64
CA VAL A 163 30.56 8.77 9.06
C VAL A 163 29.29 8.03 9.47
N ALA A 164 29.37 6.70 9.59
CA ALA A 164 28.24 5.85 9.97
C ALA A 164 27.72 6.23 11.36
N ASN A 165 26.39 6.20 11.51
CA ASN A 165 25.76 6.46 12.79
C ASN A 165 26.14 5.37 13.81
N PRO A 166 26.50 5.75 15.05
CA PRO A 166 26.84 4.78 16.08
C PRO A 166 25.60 4.01 16.53
N SER A 167 25.73 2.69 16.68
CA SER A 167 24.63 1.82 17.16
C SER A 167 24.16 2.16 18.58
N SER A 168 24.98 2.85 19.37
CA SER A 168 24.64 3.33 20.71
C SER A 168 23.46 4.32 20.69
N GLU A 169 23.33 5.14 19.64
CA GLU A 169 22.20 6.07 19.47
C GLU A 169 20.87 5.31 19.39
N ILE A 170 20.82 4.23 18.59
CA ILE A 170 19.64 3.36 18.49
C ILE A 170 19.26 2.82 19.87
N GLY A 171 20.24 2.31 20.62
CA GLY A 171 20.01 1.76 21.96
C GLY A 171 19.47 2.80 22.96
N VAL A 172 19.94 4.04 22.90
CA VAL A 172 19.43 5.15 23.72
C VAL A 172 17.97 5.45 23.37
N GLN A 173 17.63 5.56 22.09
CA GLN A 173 16.27 5.88 21.67
C GLN A 173 15.28 4.74 21.96
N VAL A 174 15.68 3.47 21.78
CA VAL A 174 14.85 2.31 22.17
C VAL A 174 14.48 2.37 23.66
N ARG A 175 15.46 2.67 24.54
CA ARG A 175 15.18 2.80 25.99
C ARG A 175 14.23 3.97 26.28
N ARG A 176 14.44 5.11 25.63
CA ARG A 176 13.59 6.30 25.77
C ARG A 176 12.14 5.99 25.39
N TRP A 177 11.91 5.36 24.23
CA TRP A 177 10.57 5.04 23.74
C TRP A 177 9.88 3.99 24.61
N ARG A 178 10.59 2.93 25.02
CA ARG A 178 10.06 1.95 25.98
C ARG A 178 9.63 2.61 27.29
N ALA A 179 10.46 3.50 27.84
CA ALA A 179 10.12 4.23 29.06
C ALA A 179 8.88 5.12 28.88
N LEU A 180 8.76 5.80 27.74
CA LEU A 180 7.58 6.61 27.42
C LEU A 180 6.31 5.76 27.37
N PHE A 181 6.32 4.67 26.60
CA PHE A 181 5.11 3.85 26.40
C PHE A 181 4.76 3.00 27.62
N ALA A 182 5.75 2.56 28.42
CA ALA A 182 5.51 1.97 29.72
C ALA A 182 4.80 2.95 30.69
N ARG A 183 5.15 4.24 30.62
CA ARG A 183 4.48 5.29 31.41
C ARG A 183 3.10 5.63 30.87
N ARG A 184 2.93 5.72 29.55
CA ARG A 184 1.65 6.08 28.92
C ARG A 184 0.59 5.00 29.07
N ARG A 185 0.98 3.72 29.16
CA ARG A 185 0.04 2.57 29.16
C ARG A 185 -0.97 2.68 28.02
N ASP A 186 -0.45 2.79 26.80
CA ASP A 186 -1.27 3.03 25.61
C ASP A 186 -2.36 1.95 25.48
N LEU A 187 -3.62 2.40 25.53
CA LEU A 187 -4.79 1.53 25.43
C LEU A 187 -4.88 0.84 24.07
N ALA A 188 -4.20 1.35 23.03
CA ALA A 188 -4.23 0.79 21.69
C ALA A 188 -3.92 -0.71 21.68
N LEU A 189 -2.96 -1.12 22.50
CA LEU A 189 -2.47 -2.47 22.63
C LEU A 189 -2.89 -3.19 23.91
N ASN A 190 -3.88 -2.69 24.63
CA ASN A 190 -4.48 -3.50 25.70
C ASN A 190 -5.26 -4.66 25.04
N VAL A 191 -4.54 -5.72 24.66
CA VAL A 191 -5.01 -7.00 24.17
C VAL A 191 -4.94 -7.98 25.34
N PRO A 192 -6.03 -8.69 25.67
CA PRO A 192 -6.07 -9.53 26.87
C PRO A 192 -5.18 -10.78 26.79
N ARG A 193 -4.66 -11.10 25.60
CA ARG A 193 -3.76 -12.22 25.36
C ARG A 193 -2.64 -11.86 24.36
N PRO A 194 -1.51 -12.59 24.38
CA PRO A 194 -0.47 -12.43 23.35
C PRO A 194 -1.03 -12.81 21.97
N VAL A 195 -1.14 -11.83 21.07
CA VAL A 195 -1.62 -12.01 19.69
C VAL A 195 -0.53 -11.55 18.72
N PRO A 196 -0.18 -12.32 17.68
CA PRO A 196 0.79 -11.90 16.68
C PRO A 196 0.27 -10.70 15.88
N ILE A 197 1.19 -9.87 15.42
CA ILE A 197 0.89 -8.67 14.66
C ILE A 197 1.23 -8.89 13.20
N VAL A 198 0.29 -8.60 12.31
CA VAL A 198 0.54 -8.47 10.88
C VAL A 198 0.54 -6.99 10.53
N VAL A 199 1.66 -6.50 9.99
CA VAL A 199 1.83 -5.08 9.63
C VAL A 199 1.38 -4.87 8.19
N GLY A 200 0.38 -4.00 8.01
CA GLY A 200 -0.07 -3.53 6.71
C GLY A 200 0.94 -2.59 6.05
N GLN A 201 0.93 -2.58 4.72
CA GLN A 201 1.78 -1.73 3.88
C GLN A 201 0.96 -1.17 2.72
N THR A 202 1.45 -0.10 2.09
CA THR A 202 0.91 0.41 0.83
C THR A 202 1.10 -0.61 -0.29
N HIS A 203 0.10 -0.73 -1.17
CA HIS A 203 0.13 -1.71 -2.27
C HIS A 203 1.07 -1.32 -3.42
N LYS A 204 1.41 -0.03 -3.57
CA LYS A 204 2.37 0.50 -4.56
C LYS A 204 3.61 1.05 -3.85
N ASP A 205 4.51 0.18 -3.45
CA ASP A 205 5.76 0.55 -2.79
C ASP A 205 6.94 -0.27 -3.36
N ALA A 206 8.10 0.36 -3.49
CA ALA A 206 9.31 -0.29 -3.98
C ALA A 206 9.74 -1.46 -3.08
N ALA A 207 9.52 -1.31 -1.77
CA ALA A 207 9.85 -2.34 -0.78
C ALA A 207 9.02 -3.62 -0.95
N VAL A 208 7.87 -3.57 -1.63
CA VAL A 208 7.03 -4.77 -1.89
C VAL A 208 7.17 -5.30 -3.31
N ILE A 209 8.01 -4.71 -4.16
CA ILE A 209 8.25 -5.24 -5.51
C ILE A 209 9.12 -6.50 -5.43
N SER A 210 8.67 -7.59 -6.05
CA SER A 210 9.43 -8.82 -6.16
C SER A 210 8.99 -9.58 -7.42
N ASN A 211 9.95 -10.14 -8.15
CA ASN A 211 9.70 -10.95 -9.36
C ASN A 211 8.80 -10.24 -10.39
N GLY A 212 9.05 -8.95 -10.64
CA GLY A 212 8.29 -8.19 -11.64
C GLY A 212 6.88 -7.78 -11.24
N ALA A 213 6.48 -7.95 -9.97
CA ALA A 213 5.15 -7.63 -9.47
C ALA A 213 5.17 -7.05 -8.05
N PHE A 214 4.09 -6.40 -7.63
CA PHE A 214 3.90 -6.05 -6.22
C PHE A 214 3.48 -7.31 -5.44
N ALA A 215 4.29 -7.70 -4.47
CA ALA A 215 4.02 -8.80 -3.57
C ALA A 215 2.86 -8.46 -2.62
N THR A 216 2.10 -9.49 -2.26
CA THR A 216 1.01 -9.42 -1.29
C THR A 216 1.17 -10.50 -0.22
N LEU A 217 0.36 -10.47 0.84
CA LEU A 217 0.32 -11.58 1.80
C LEU A 217 -0.03 -12.92 1.12
N ALA A 218 -0.83 -12.88 0.06
CA ALA A 218 -1.19 -14.05 -0.73
C ALA A 218 0.01 -14.68 -1.45
N SER A 219 0.98 -13.86 -1.88
CA SER A 219 2.21 -14.32 -2.50
C SER A 219 3.06 -15.22 -1.57
N TYR A 220 2.86 -15.13 -0.26
CA TYR A 220 3.61 -15.87 0.77
C TYR A 220 2.70 -16.73 1.66
N GLY A 221 1.58 -17.21 1.11
CA GLY A 221 0.53 -17.85 1.89
C GLY A 221 0.95 -19.05 2.73
N GLU A 222 1.81 -19.92 2.20
CA GLU A 222 2.29 -21.10 2.93
C GLU A 222 3.18 -20.71 4.11
N ARG A 223 4.13 -19.80 3.89
CA ARG A 223 5.02 -19.29 4.94
C ARG A 223 4.24 -18.56 6.03
N LEU A 224 3.26 -17.75 5.63
CA LEU A 224 2.38 -17.06 6.56
C LEU A 224 1.54 -18.05 7.38
N ALA A 225 0.99 -19.09 6.74
CA ALA A 225 0.22 -20.13 7.43
C ALA A 225 1.07 -20.83 8.50
N MET A 226 2.32 -21.19 8.19
CA MET A 226 3.24 -21.80 9.15
C MET A 226 3.52 -20.89 10.35
N LEU A 227 3.79 -19.59 10.10
CA LEU A 227 4.07 -18.62 11.18
C LEU A 227 2.85 -18.38 12.08
N LEU A 228 1.65 -18.41 11.50
CA LEU A 228 0.41 -18.11 12.22
C LEU A 228 -0.35 -19.34 12.71
N GLU A 229 0.12 -20.55 12.42
CA GLU A 229 -0.54 -21.82 12.81
C GLU A 229 -0.96 -21.85 14.29
N PRO A 230 -0.11 -21.43 15.25
CA PRO A 230 -0.43 -21.54 16.68
C PRO A 230 -1.51 -20.58 17.18
N TYR A 231 -1.95 -19.63 16.33
CA TYR A 231 -2.81 -18.52 16.75
C TYR A 231 -4.16 -18.58 16.03
N SER A 232 -5.27 -18.47 16.76
CA SER A 232 -6.60 -18.30 16.16
C SER A 232 -6.86 -16.88 15.68
N GLU A 233 -6.06 -15.93 16.17
CA GLU A 233 -6.24 -14.49 16.00
C GLU A 233 -4.96 -13.82 15.57
N VAL A 234 -5.13 -12.71 14.85
CA VAL A 234 -4.06 -11.80 14.50
C VAL A 234 -4.51 -10.36 14.71
N LEU A 235 -3.59 -9.51 15.13
CA LEU A 235 -3.79 -8.08 15.13
C LEU A 235 -3.24 -7.51 13.83
N PHE A 236 -4.10 -6.87 13.04
CA PHE A 236 -3.68 -6.23 11.79
C PHE A 236 -3.46 -4.73 12.02
N LEU A 237 -2.20 -4.31 12.02
CA LEU A 237 -1.83 -2.91 12.15
C LEU A 237 -1.86 -2.25 10.76
N GLY A 238 -2.92 -1.51 10.47
CA GLY A 238 -3.09 -0.85 9.18
C GLY A 238 -2.07 0.27 8.96
N HIS A 239 -1.61 0.43 7.72
CA HIS A 239 -0.71 1.53 7.38
C HIS A 239 -1.48 2.87 7.42
N PRO A 240 -0.90 3.97 7.96
CA PRO A 240 -1.60 5.25 8.13
C PRO A 240 -2.16 5.82 6.82
N PHE A 241 -1.41 5.63 5.73
CA PHE A 241 -1.74 6.10 4.38
C PHE A 241 -2.49 5.07 3.53
N GLU A 242 -2.63 3.83 3.99
CA GLU A 242 -3.39 2.81 3.27
C GLU A 242 -4.82 2.77 3.78
N SER A 243 -5.74 3.20 2.91
CA SER A 243 -7.18 3.18 3.21
C SER A 243 -7.81 1.83 2.84
N ARG A 244 -7.14 1.01 2.04
CA ARG A 244 -7.66 -0.25 1.46
C ARG A 244 -6.94 -1.47 2.04
N ASN A 245 -7.14 -1.71 3.33
CA ASN A 245 -6.63 -2.92 3.99
C ASN A 245 -7.52 -4.15 3.78
N ALA A 246 -8.64 -4.00 3.08
CA ALA A 246 -9.69 -5.01 2.98
C ALA A 246 -9.19 -6.35 2.44
N THR A 247 -8.48 -6.33 1.31
CA THR A 247 -7.97 -7.55 0.68
C THR A 247 -6.99 -8.30 1.58
N ALA A 248 -6.10 -7.61 2.29
CA ALA A 248 -5.17 -8.24 3.22
C ALA A 248 -5.88 -8.83 4.45
N ILE A 249 -6.84 -8.10 5.02
CA ILE A 249 -7.66 -8.56 6.17
C ILE A 249 -8.48 -9.78 5.78
N GLU A 250 -9.15 -9.74 4.62
CA GLU A 250 -9.97 -10.86 4.18
C GLU A 250 -9.15 -12.08 3.77
N TYR A 251 -7.95 -11.87 3.24
CA TYR A 251 -7.01 -12.96 3.00
C TYR A 251 -6.64 -13.68 4.32
N LEU A 252 -6.30 -12.93 5.37
CA LEU A 252 -6.06 -13.52 6.70
C LEU A 252 -7.30 -14.24 7.24
N ARG A 253 -8.49 -13.69 6.98
CA ARG A 253 -9.74 -14.23 7.53
C ARG A 253 -10.22 -15.48 6.84
N VAL A 254 -10.28 -15.45 5.52
CA VAL A 254 -10.91 -16.51 4.72
C VAL A 254 -9.88 -17.57 4.32
N VAL A 255 -8.66 -17.15 3.96
CA VAL A 255 -7.63 -18.10 3.50
C VAL A 255 -6.83 -18.66 4.66
N GLN A 256 -6.43 -17.81 5.61
CA GLN A 256 -5.66 -18.23 6.78
C GLN A 256 -6.55 -18.65 7.97
N GLY A 257 -7.87 -18.45 7.87
CA GLY A 257 -8.83 -18.85 8.89
C GLY A 257 -8.69 -18.10 10.21
N LYS A 258 -8.12 -16.89 10.21
CA LYS A 258 -7.83 -16.13 11.43
C LYS A 258 -8.89 -15.08 11.70
N SER A 259 -9.30 -14.93 12.96
CA SER A 259 -10.00 -13.72 13.37
C SER A 259 -9.02 -12.54 13.34
N VAL A 260 -9.42 -11.43 12.73
CA VAL A 260 -8.54 -10.27 12.58
C VAL A 260 -9.03 -9.14 13.46
N ILE A 261 -8.14 -8.60 14.30
CA ILE A 261 -8.38 -7.36 15.04
C ILE A 261 -7.60 -6.26 14.32
N SER A 262 -8.26 -5.52 13.45
CA SER A 262 -7.63 -4.39 12.79
C SER A 262 -7.59 -3.20 13.73
N ILE A 263 -6.41 -2.60 13.85
CA ILE A 263 -6.22 -1.36 14.60
C ILE A 263 -5.67 -0.29 13.68
N LYS A 264 -6.19 0.92 13.84
CA LYS A 264 -5.58 2.15 13.31
C LYS A 264 -5.00 2.92 14.50
N ALA A 265 -3.69 2.83 14.68
CA ALA A 265 -2.97 3.44 15.77
C ALA A 265 -1.54 3.80 15.33
N ASN A 266 -0.84 4.59 16.15
CA ASN A 266 0.58 4.84 15.94
C ASN A 266 1.39 3.55 16.14
N GLY A 267 2.10 3.10 15.11
CA GLY A 267 2.88 1.84 15.16
C GLY A 267 3.95 1.81 16.25
N TYR A 268 4.46 2.95 16.70
CA TYR A 268 5.43 2.99 17.80
C TYR A 268 4.80 2.65 19.15
N GLY A 269 3.57 3.09 19.39
CA GLY A 269 2.81 2.69 20.59
C GLY A 269 2.58 1.19 20.63
N VAL A 270 2.55 0.55 19.45
CA VAL A 270 2.46 -0.89 19.31
C VAL A 270 3.80 -1.56 19.65
N ILE A 271 4.84 -1.30 18.87
CA ILE A 271 6.10 -2.07 18.97
C ILE A 271 6.87 -1.81 20.27
N PHE A 272 6.75 -0.62 20.86
CA PHE A 272 7.40 -0.26 22.13
C PHE A 272 6.50 -0.45 23.37
N SER A 273 5.28 -0.96 23.21
CA SER A 273 4.38 -1.28 24.32
C SER A 273 5.05 -2.20 25.37
N PRO A 274 4.71 -2.13 26.65
CA PRO A 274 5.16 -3.15 27.61
C PRO A 274 4.51 -4.53 27.37
N GLU A 275 3.42 -4.60 26.60
CA GLU A 275 2.66 -5.84 26.41
C GLU A 275 3.47 -6.91 25.64
N PRO A 276 3.26 -8.21 25.95
CA PRO A 276 3.90 -9.31 25.24
C PRO A 276 3.33 -9.42 23.82
N ILE A 277 4.20 -9.23 22.83
CA ILE A 277 3.90 -9.46 21.41
C ILE A 277 4.70 -10.69 21.00
N PRO A 278 4.04 -11.83 20.71
CA PRO A 278 4.74 -13.07 20.45
C PRO A 278 5.47 -13.05 19.11
N LEU A 279 4.93 -12.34 18.12
CA LEU A 279 5.50 -12.28 16.77
C LEU A 279 5.00 -11.03 16.03
N VAL A 280 5.88 -10.38 15.27
CA VAL A 280 5.55 -9.35 14.28
C VAL A 280 5.85 -9.89 12.88
N VAL A 281 4.86 -9.92 12.02
CA VAL A 281 4.96 -10.38 10.63
C VAL A 281 4.72 -9.21 9.69
N THR A 282 5.56 -9.08 8.66
CA THR A 282 5.41 -8.07 7.62
C THR A 282 5.94 -8.59 6.28
N LEU A 283 5.55 -8.02 5.14
CA LEU A 283 6.23 -8.32 3.88
C LEU A 283 7.65 -7.77 3.95
N SER A 284 7.73 -6.45 4.14
CA SER A 284 8.96 -5.65 4.07
C SER A 284 8.77 -4.27 4.68
N SER A 285 7.96 -4.13 5.74
CA SER A 285 7.75 -2.80 6.36
C SER A 285 8.99 -2.37 7.14
N SER A 286 9.31 -1.08 7.09
CA SER A 286 10.31 -0.48 7.98
C SER A 286 9.97 -0.70 9.46
N LEU A 287 8.68 -0.75 9.79
CA LEU A 287 8.22 -1.01 11.16
C LEU A 287 8.66 -2.40 11.66
N GLY A 288 8.88 -3.38 10.77
CA GLY A 288 9.45 -4.68 11.14
C GLY A 288 10.89 -4.56 11.65
N VAL A 289 11.72 -3.74 10.98
CA VAL A 289 13.10 -3.46 11.40
C VAL A 289 13.09 -2.77 12.77
N GLU A 290 12.22 -1.78 12.93
CA GLU A 290 12.07 -1.04 14.18
C GLU A 290 11.54 -1.94 15.31
N ALA A 291 10.62 -2.87 15.03
CA ALA A 291 10.14 -3.86 15.99
C ALA A 291 11.27 -4.80 16.45
N ALA A 292 12.11 -5.26 15.53
CA ALA A 292 13.27 -6.08 15.88
C ALA A 292 14.26 -5.32 16.79
N LEU A 293 14.53 -4.05 16.49
CA LEU A 293 15.35 -3.18 17.34
C LEU A 293 14.69 -2.87 18.70
N ALA A 294 13.35 -2.82 18.74
CA ALA A 294 12.58 -2.77 19.98
C ALA A 294 12.60 -4.11 20.73
N GLY A 295 13.30 -5.13 20.25
CA GLY A 295 13.45 -6.44 20.89
C GLY A 295 12.21 -7.32 20.72
N ARG A 296 11.46 -7.18 19.63
CA ARG A 296 10.37 -8.07 19.25
C ARG A 296 10.87 -9.16 18.32
N GLU A 297 10.28 -10.34 18.44
CA GLU A 297 10.43 -11.36 17.41
C GLU A 297 9.74 -10.88 16.14
N THR A 298 10.49 -10.83 15.03
CA THR A 298 10.02 -10.31 13.75
C THR A 298 10.32 -11.29 12.62
N SER A 299 9.35 -11.51 11.75
CA SER A 299 9.49 -12.27 10.51
C SER A 299 9.14 -11.41 9.29
N PHE A 300 10.05 -11.35 8.33
CA PHE A 300 9.81 -10.77 7.01
C PHE A 300 9.42 -11.88 6.04
N LEU A 301 8.27 -11.75 5.39
CA LEU A 301 7.79 -12.72 4.39
C LEU A 301 8.55 -12.58 3.07
N LEU A 302 8.81 -11.33 2.64
CA LEU A 302 9.61 -10.99 1.47
C LEU A 302 11.07 -10.80 1.87
N ALA A 303 11.41 -9.66 2.47
CA ALA A 303 12.77 -9.31 2.88
C ALA A 303 12.75 -8.13 3.88
N SER A 304 13.83 -7.97 4.65
CA SER A 304 14.05 -6.72 5.38
C SER A 304 14.31 -5.59 4.39
N PRO A 305 13.75 -4.37 4.55
CA PRO A 305 14.10 -3.21 3.72
C PRO A 305 15.60 -2.92 3.63
N ILE A 306 16.35 -3.23 4.69
CA ILE A 306 17.82 -3.05 4.71
C ILE A 306 18.49 -3.97 3.69
N GLU A 307 17.97 -5.16 3.49
CA GLU A 307 18.48 -6.14 2.52
C GLU A 307 17.90 -5.85 1.13
N HIS A 308 16.60 -5.56 1.06
CA HIS A 308 15.86 -5.32 -0.18
C HIS A 308 16.41 -4.15 -1.01
N PHE A 309 16.91 -3.11 -0.36
CA PHE A 309 17.49 -1.95 -1.05
C PHE A 309 18.96 -2.13 -1.44
N VAL A 310 19.58 -3.27 -1.12
CA VAL A 310 20.94 -3.62 -1.54
C VAL A 310 20.86 -4.46 -2.81
N THR A 311 21.64 -4.11 -3.81
CA THR A 311 21.73 -4.85 -5.07
C THR A 311 22.97 -5.72 -5.05
N ASP A 312 22.76 -7.01 -4.82
CA ASP A 312 23.82 -8.01 -4.75
C ASP A 312 24.70 -8.02 -6.02
N GLY A 313 26.00 -8.15 -5.81
CA GLY A 313 27.00 -8.13 -6.88
C GLY A 313 27.34 -6.73 -7.42
N VAL A 314 26.59 -5.69 -7.01
CA VAL A 314 26.81 -4.30 -7.44
C VAL A 314 27.18 -3.40 -6.26
N ASP A 315 26.35 -3.39 -5.21
CA ASP A 315 26.57 -2.56 -4.03
C ASP A 315 27.72 -3.10 -3.16
N ILE A 316 28.64 -2.24 -2.74
CA ILE A 316 29.77 -2.62 -1.89
C ILE A 316 29.32 -2.73 -0.43
N ARG A 317 29.39 -3.95 0.13
CA ARG A 317 29.24 -4.24 1.58
C ARG A 317 27.92 -3.75 2.20
N GLY A 318 26.80 -3.90 1.49
CA GLY A 318 25.47 -3.50 1.99
C GLY A 318 25.33 -2.00 2.24
N GLY A 319 24.25 -1.55 2.89
CA GLY A 319 24.03 -0.13 3.15
C GLY A 319 24.44 0.36 4.54
N VAL A 320 24.59 1.69 4.65
CA VAL A 320 25.05 2.39 5.86
C VAL A 320 24.02 3.41 6.31
N MET A 321 23.75 3.45 7.61
CA MET A 321 22.99 4.55 8.22
C MET A 321 23.89 5.78 8.38
N ILE A 322 23.54 6.88 7.73
CA ILE A 322 24.26 8.16 7.83
C ILE A 322 23.29 9.27 8.23
N GLY A 323 23.60 9.97 9.32
CA GLY A 323 22.87 11.13 9.81
C GLY A 323 23.35 12.42 9.14
N HIS A 324 23.55 13.47 9.93
CA HIS A 324 23.85 14.81 9.40
C HIS A 324 25.24 14.95 8.79
N ALA A 325 26.12 13.96 8.98
CA ALA A 325 27.46 13.99 8.41
C ALA A 325 27.45 14.09 6.88
N LEU A 326 26.40 13.57 6.22
CA LEU A 326 26.19 13.70 4.78
C LEU A 326 26.06 15.15 4.31
N LEU A 327 25.62 16.05 5.19
CA LEU A 327 25.31 17.46 4.90
C LEU A 327 26.49 18.40 5.21
N THR A 328 27.70 17.87 5.30
CA THR A 328 28.88 18.64 5.74
C THR A 328 29.84 18.89 4.60
N ASP A 329 30.53 20.03 4.65
CA ASP A 329 31.64 20.33 3.74
C ASP A 329 32.75 19.27 3.83
N PHE A 330 32.96 18.68 5.02
CA PHE A 330 33.90 17.58 5.18
C PHE A 330 33.52 16.38 4.30
N PHE A 331 32.24 16.03 4.25
CA PHE A 331 31.75 14.94 3.41
C PHE A 331 31.96 15.28 1.92
N ALA A 332 31.55 16.47 1.48
CA ALA A 332 31.72 16.92 0.09
C ALA A 332 33.21 17.00 -0.32
N GLU A 333 34.06 17.64 0.50
CA GLU A 333 35.50 17.75 0.27
C GLU A 333 36.15 16.37 0.12
N THR A 334 35.87 15.47 1.06
CA THR A 334 36.43 14.12 1.05
C THR A 334 35.93 13.33 -0.15
N LEU A 335 34.65 13.50 -0.52
CA LEU A 335 34.06 12.83 -1.66
C LEU A 335 34.70 13.29 -2.98
N PHE A 336 34.91 14.59 -3.19
CA PHE A 336 35.37 15.13 -4.47
C PHE A 336 36.90 15.19 -4.61
N CYS A 337 37.60 15.50 -3.52
CA CYS A 337 39.05 15.72 -3.52
C CYS A 337 39.87 14.56 -2.95
N GLY A 338 39.24 13.53 -2.39
CA GLY A 338 39.94 12.39 -1.80
C GLY A 338 40.20 12.58 -0.30
N GLU A 339 41.40 13.01 0.09
CA GLU A 339 41.73 13.26 1.51
C GLU A 339 41.55 14.75 1.85
N SER A 340 40.69 15.06 2.83
CA SER A 340 40.54 16.41 3.37
C SER A 340 41.86 16.92 3.95
N LYS A 341 42.27 18.14 3.57
CA LYS A 341 43.52 18.76 4.07
C LYS A 341 43.49 18.98 5.58
N ASP A 342 42.30 19.09 6.14
CA ASP A 342 42.02 19.32 7.55
C ASP A 342 41.41 18.09 8.22
N GLY A 343 41.61 16.88 7.64
CA GLY A 343 40.92 15.62 7.96
C GLY A 343 40.98 15.11 9.41
N VAL A 344 41.63 15.84 10.32
CA VAL A 344 41.62 15.61 11.77
C VAL A 344 40.94 16.76 12.53
N SER A 345 40.97 17.99 12.02
CA SER A 345 40.49 19.19 12.71
C SER A 345 38.97 19.35 12.67
N LEU A 346 38.31 19.08 11.53
CA LEU A 346 36.84 19.21 11.39
C LEU A 346 36.05 18.07 12.06
N LEU A 347 36.55 16.83 11.99
CA LEU A 347 36.03 15.72 12.81
C LEU A 347 36.28 15.96 14.31
N SER A 348 37.34 16.69 14.68
CA SER A 348 37.59 17.08 16.07
C SER A 348 36.79 18.32 16.53
N SER A 349 36.35 19.17 15.60
CA SER A 349 35.49 20.33 15.88
C SER A 349 34.01 19.97 15.88
N GLN A 350 33.60 18.88 15.22
CA GLN A 350 32.39 18.09 15.52
C GLN A 350 32.54 17.39 16.88
N LYS A 351 32.52 18.20 17.94
CA LYS A 351 32.94 17.92 19.32
C LYS A 351 32.20 16.80 20.10
N SER A 352 31.57 15.81 19.49
CA SER A 352 30.99 14.70 20.28
C SER A 352 30.73 13.36 19.57
N GLY A 353 31.01 13.19 18.26
CA GLY A 353 30.51 12.00 17.56
C GLY A 353 28.97 11.92 17.59
N ASP A 354 28.30 13.07 17.71
CA ASP A 354 26.85 13.17 17.65
C ASP A 354 26.40 13.09 16.17
N PRO A 355 25.68 12.02 15.77
CA PRO A 355 25.18 11.90 14.39
C PRO A 355 24.13 12.96 14.01
N PHE A 356 23.62 13.73 14.98
CA PHE A 356 22.55 14.72 14.81
C PHE A 356 22.97 16.12 15.29
N PHE A 357 24.19 16.57 14.94
CA PHE A 357 24.77 17.85 15.41
C PHE A 357 24.04 19.13 14.93
N LEU A 358 23.08 19.02 14.01
CA LEU A 358 22.22 20.14 13.57
C LEU A 358 20.93 20.27 14.40
N GLY A 359 20.75 19.38 15.40
CA GLY A 359 19.57 19.32 16.26
C GLY A 359 18.58 18.23 15.88
N ASP A 360 17.60 18.00 16.75
CA ASP A 360 16.53 17.01 16.54
C ASP A 360 15.55 17.47 15.44
N ASP A 361 15.09 16.51 14.63
CA ASP A 361 14.13 16.69 13.54
C ASP A 361 14.53 17.72 12.47
N TYR A 362 15.82 17.98 12.26
CA TYR A 362 16.33 18.85 11.20
C TYR A 362 15.92 18.34 9.81
N LEU A 363 16.35 17.14 9.43
CA LEU A 363 15.95 16.47 8.18
C LEU A 363 14.46 16.14 8.18
N ARG A 364 13.93 15.64 9.31
CA ARG A 364 12.51 15.26 9.41
C ARG A 364 11.56 16.42 9.08
N LYS A 365 11.81 17.63 9.59
CA LYS A 365 10.96 18.80 9.33
C LYS A 365 11.06 19.34 7.91
N SER A 366 12.07 18.94 7.15
CA SER A 366 12.17 19.26 5.73
C SER A 366 11.33 18.34 4.83
N LEU A 367 10.78 17.25 5.39
CA LEU A 367 9.92 16.28 4.70
C LEU A 367 8.46 16.45 5.17
N GLU A 368 7.50 16.23 4.27
CA GLU A 368 6.07 16.34 4.60
C GLU A 368 5.57 15.17 5.47
N SER A 369 4.84 15.48 6.55
CA SER A 369 4.01 14.58 7.39
C SER A 369 4.58 13.20 7.79
N TRP A 370 4.88 13.01 9.08
CA TRP A 370 5.35 11.72 9.60
C TRP A 370 4.46 11.15 10.70
N SER A 371 4.38 9.82 10.80
CA SER A 371 3.75 9.14 11.94
C SER A 371 4.39 9.52 13.29
N PHE A 372 5.62 10.04 13.26
CA PHE A 372 6.35 10.53 14.42
C PHE A 372 5.76 11.83 15.01
N ASP A 373 5.15 12.69 14.19
CA ASP A 373 4.63 13.99 14.63
C ASP A 373 3.55 13.84 15.71
N GLY A 374 2.73 12.78 15.59
CA GLY A 374 1.71 12.43 16.58
C GLY A 374 2.29 12.01 17.94
N LEU A 375 3.57 11.62 18.02
CA LEU A 375 4.22 11.29 19.30
C LEU A 375 4.69 12.52 20.07
N GLN A 376 5.08 13.57 19.33
CA GLN A 376 5.53 14.84 19.90
C GLN A 376 4.36 15.67 20.43
N ARG A 377 3.19 15.56 19.81
CA ARG A 377 1.96 16.22 20.26
C ARG A 377 1.30 15.41 21.37
N VAL A 378 1.75 15.63 22.60
CA VAL A 378 1.30 14.93 23.82
C VAL A 378 -0.24 15.02 24.05
N SER A 379 -0.93 16.00 23.47
CA SER A 379 -2.32 16.32 23.79
C SER A 379 -3.40 15.65 22.92
N GLU A 380 -3.05 14.96 21.83
CA GLU A 380 -4.05 14.50 20.85
C GLU A 380 -3.69 13.14 20.24
N LEU A 381 -3.52 12.11 21.07
CA LEU A 381 -3.53 10.75 20.53
C LEU A 381 -4.95 10.47 20.01
N GLU A 382 -5.08 10.21 18.71
CA GLU A 382 -6.34 9.82 18.11
C GLU A 382 -6.94 8.63 18.89
N ARG A 383 -8.25 8.70 19.17
CA ARG A 383 -8.98 7.57 19.76
C ARG A 383 -8.74 6.33 18.92
N VAL A 384 -8.31 5.25 19.57
CA VAL A 384 -8.00 4.00 18.89
C VAL A 384 -9.29 3.37 18.40
N ARG A 385 -9.37 3.16 17.08
CA ARG A 385 -10.47 2.41 16.49
C ARG A 385 -10.03 0.96 16.27
N ARG A 386 -10.80 0.04 16.84
CA ARG A 386 -10.62 -1.41 16.70
C ARG A 386 -11.77 -1.96 15.86
N LYS A 387 -11.43 -2.74 14.84
CA LYS A 387 -12.40 -3.47 14.04
C LYS A 387 -12.11 -4.96 14.18
N ILE A 388 -13.09 -5.72 14.63
CA ILE A 388 -13.01 -7.16 14.79
C ILE A 388 -13.67 -7.79 13.56
N PHE A 389 -12.92 -8.63 12.87
CA PHE A 389 -13.35 -9.41 11.71
C PHE A 389 -13.31 -10.89 12.10
N PRO A 390 -14.43 -11.47 12.53
CA PRO A 390 -14.45 -12.85 12.97
C PRO A 390 -14.22 -13.81 11.81
N ALA A 391 -13.37 -14.82 12.00
CA ALA A 391 -13.29 -15.94 11.08
C ALA A 391 -14.62 -16.69 10.99
N ALA A 392 -14.85 -17.39 9.88
CA ALA A 392 -16.10 -18.10 9.64
C ALA A 392 -16.38 -19.20 10.69
N SER A 393 -15.31 -19.80 11.24
CA SER A 393 -15.38 -20.85 12.24
C SER A 393 -15.85 -20.40 13.62
N LEU A 394 -15.84 -19.10 13.94
CA LEU A 394 -16.26 -18.63 15.26
C LEU A 394 -17.78 -18.72 15.43
N THR A 395 -18.17 -19.17 16.61
CA THR A 395 -19.54 -19.10 17.13
C THR A 395 -19.89 -17.67 17.58
N LEU A 396 -21.18 -17.38 17.75
CA LEU A 396 -21.61 -16.06 18.24
C LEU A 396 -21.12 -15.78 19.67
N GLU A 397 -21.03 -16.80 20.53
CA GLU A 397 -20.54 -16.66 21.90
C GLU A 397 -19.04 -16.33 21.95
N GLU A 398 -18.23 -16.94 21.08
CA GLU A 398 -16.82 -16.59 20.94
C GLU A 398 -16.63 -15.16 20.39
N ILE A 399 -17.50 -14.71 19.48
CA ILE A 399 -17.50 -13.34 18.99
C ILE A 399 -17.85 -12.35 20.11
N ASP A 400 -18.87 -12.64 20.91
CA ASP A 400 -19.26 -11.83 22.06
C ASP A 400 -18.10 -11.73 23.07
N THR A 401 -17.46 -12.87 23.35
CA THR A 401 -16.27 -12.93 24.23
C THR A 401 -15.14 -12.06 23.68
N LEU A 402 -14.80 -12.21 22.40
CA LEU A 402 -13.76 -11.41 21.76
C LEU A 402 -14.09 -9.90 21.77
N PHE A 403 -15.35 -9.55 21.57
CA PHE A 403 -15.81 -8.17 21.64
C PHE A 403 -15.63 -7.57 23.04
N GLU A 404 -16.03 -8.30 24.08
CA GLU A 404 -15.90 -7.88 25.48
C GLU A 404 -14.43 -7.77 25.90
N GLU A 405 -13.60 -8.74 25.49
CA GLU A 405 -12.15 -8.77 25.67
C GLU A 405 -11.46 -7.49 25.14
N HIS A 406 -11.98 -6.92 24.05
CA HIS A 406 -11.45 -5.69 23.46
C HIS A 406 -12.07 -4.40 23.99
N GLY A 407 -12.84 -4.48 25.08
CA GLY A 407 -13.45 -3.36 25.80
C GLY A 407 -14.93 -3.16 25.46
N GLY A 408 -15.49 -3.95 24.55
CA GLY A 408 -16.90 -3.88 24.21
C GLY A 408 -17.82 -4.09 25.41
N LYS A 409 -18.96 -3.40 25.44
CA LYS A 409 -20.02 -3.63 26.45
C LYS A 409 -21.28 -4.11 25.74
N SER A 410 -21.62 -5.40 25.90
CA SER A 410 -22.88 -5.93 25.39
C SER A 410 -24.05 -5.33 26.16
N ARG A 411 -24.86 -4.47 25.52
CA ARG A 411 -26.01 -3.80 26.17
C ARG A 411 -27.24 -4.70 26.30
N SER A 412 -27.28 -5.87 25.67
CA SER A 412 -28.52 -6.68 25.58
C SER A 412 -28.32 -8.20 25.42
N GLY A 413 -27.12 -8.74 25.67
CA GLY A 413 -26.91 -10.19 25.77
C GLY A 413 -26.99 -10.99 24.45
N ARG A 414 -27.04 -10.35 23.29
CA ARG A 414 -26.78 -10.96 21.97
C ARG A 414 -26.31 -9.89 20.98
N LEU A 415 -25.03 -9.87 20.59
CA LEU A 415 -24.66 -9.17 19.36
C LEU A 415 -25.10 -10.05 18.19
N THR A 416 -26.05 -9.55 17.39
CA THR A 416 -26.57 -10.33 16.26
C THR A 416 -25.68 -10.32 15.03
N SER A 417 -24.47 -9.74 15.09
CA SER A 417 -23.32 -9.83 14.14
C SER A 417 -22.61 -8.50 13.91
N VAL A 418 -23.20 -7.38 14.32
CA VAL A 418 -22.64 -6.03 14.12
C VAL A 418 -22.94 -5.19 15.37
N GLY A 419 -21.90 -4.58 15.95
CA GLY A 419 -22.04 -3.70 17.10
C GLY A 419 -20.93 -2.67 17.14
N VAL A 420 -21.27 -1.48 17.59
CA VAL A 420 -20.32 -0.39 17.88
C VAL A 420 -20.50 -0.02 19.34
N THR A 421 -19.41 -0.01 20.10
CA THR A 421 -19.40 0.55 21.46
C THR A 421 -18.30 1.57 21.61
N GLU A 422 -18.53 2.53 22.51
CA GLU A 422 -17.58 3.57 22.89
C GLU A 422 -17.20 3.43 24.38
N PRO A 423 -16.27 2.53 24.74
CA PRO A 423 -15.78 2.40 26.10
C PRO A 423 -14.57 3.32 26.29
N GLY A 424 -14.77 4.44 27.00
CA GLY A 424 -13.66 5.36 27.31
C GLY A 424 -13.06 6.02 26.07
N ASP A 425 -11.83 5.62 25.71
CA ASP A 425 -11.03 6.22 24.61
C ASP A 425 -10.92 5.34 23.35
N ALA A 426 -11.69 4.26 23.26
CA ALA A 426 -11.70 3.37 22.09
C ALA A 426 -13.08 3.27 21.44
N VAL A 427 -13.10 2.93 20.14
CA VAL A 427 -14.32 2.50 19.43
C VAL A 427 -14.08 1.08 18.95
N VAL A 428 -14.94 0.14 19.36
CA VAL A 428 -14.87 -1.27 18.93
C VAL A 428 -16.04 -1.56 18.02
N GLU A 429 -15.74 -1.99 16.79
CA GLU A 429 -16.70 -2.38 15.77
C GLU A 429 -16.52 -3.86 15.42
N VAL A 430 -17.61 -4.63 15.33
CA VAL A 430 -17.58 -6.01 14.84
C VAL A 430 -18.19 -6.06 13.44
N LEU A 431 -17.48 -6.70 12.50
CA LEU A 431 -17.97 -6.93 11.14
C LEU A 431 -18.63 -8.31 11.00
N PRO A 432 -19.52 -8.49 10.00
CA PRO A 432 -20.10 -9.79 9.69
C PRO A 432 -19.04 -10.85 9.36
N ARG A 433 -19.31 -12.10 9.72
CA ARG A 433 -18.52 -13.26 9.27
C ARG A 433 -18.54 -13.40 7.74
N PRO A 434 -17.54 -14.07 7.13
CA PRO A 434 -17.63 -14.49 5.73
C PRO A 434 -18.95 -15.24 5.44
N CYS A 435 -19.45 -15.09 4.22
CA CYS A 435 -20.64 -15.82 3.78
C CYS A 435 -20.29 -17.31 3.67
N ALA A 436 -20.87 -18.14 4.55
CA ALA A 436 -20.65 -19.59 4.56
C ALA A 436 -21.74 -20.33 3.78
N VAL A 437 -21.46 -21.56 3.37
CA VAL A 437 -22.43 -22.46 2.74
C VAL A 437 -23.70 -22.60 3.61
N GLY A 438 -24.87 -22.37 3.01
CA GLY A 438 -26.15 -22.45 3.70
C GLY A 438 -26.47 -21.27 4.62
N SER A 439 -25.66 -20.22 4.59
CA SER A 439 -25.93 -18.96 5.30
C SER A 439 -26.24 -17.82 4.34
N ASP A 440 -27.06 -16.88 4.80
CA ASP A 440 -27.33 -15.62 4.10
C ASP A 440 -26.41 -14.53 4.67
N PHE A 441 -25.68 -13.88 3.78
CA PHE A 441 -24.89 -12.70 4.07
C PHE A 441 -25.58 -11.47 3.46
N SER A 442 -25.74 -10.40 4.24
CA SER A 442 -26.39 -9.18 3.77
C SER A 442 -25.61 -7.94 4.18
N LEU A 443 -25.39 -7.06 3.22
CA LEU A 443 -24.82 -5.73 3.40
C LEU A 443 -25.88 -4.68 3.12
N LYS A 444 -26.06 -3.78 4.08
CA LYS A 444 -26.76 -2.52 3.87
C LYS A 444 -25.71 -1.45 3.63
N PHE A 445 -25.72 -0.83 2.45
CA PHE A 445 -24.70 0.15 2.09
C PHE A 445 -24.84 1.48 2.83
N SER A 446 -25.90 1.65 3.63
CA SER A 446 -26.01 2.75 4.59
C SER A 446 -25.28 2.52 5.90
N ALA A 447 -24.80 1.29 6.16
CA ALA A 447 -24.09 0.98 7.38
C ALA A 447 -22.63 1.44 7.29
N PRO A 448 -22.06 2.07 8.35
CA PRO A 448 -20.67 2.55 8.33
C PRO A 448 -19.62 1.48 8.06
N ASN A 449 -19.90 0.23 8.45
CA ASN A 449 -19.01 -0.91 8.26
C ASN A 449 -18.84 -1.33 6.80
N VAL A 450 -19.73 -0.89 5.90
CA VAL A 450 -19.72 -1.32 4.49
C VAL A 450 -18.48 -0.85 3.74
N ARG A 451 -17.86 0.25 4.19
CA ARG A 451 -16.67 0.83 3.55
C ARG A 451 -15.52 -0.18 3.39
N HIS A 452 -15.46 -1.19 4.26
CA HIS A 452 -14.49 -2.28 4.14
C HIS A 452 -14.69 -3.13 2.87
N TYR A 453 -15.94 -3.31 2.44
CA TYR A 453 -16.28 -4.10 1.25
C TYR A 453 -16.25 -3.28 -0.05
N LEU A 454 -16.14 -1.95 0.02
CA LEU A 454 -16.06 -1.03 -1.11
C LEU A 454 -14.59 -0.75 -1.46
N THR A 455 -14.00 -1.56 -2.34
CA THR A 455 -12.55 -1.53 -2.58
C THR A 455 -12.09 -0.46 -3.58
N TYR A 456 -12.97 0.01 -4.46
CA TYR A 456 -12.65 1.04 -5.43
C TYR A 456 -13.89 1.81 -5.88
N GLY A 457 -13.74 3.10 -6.20
CA GLY A 457 -14.72 3.83 -6.99
C GLY A 457 -16.03 4.21 -6.28
N PHE A 458 -15.99 4.41 -4.97
CA PHE A 458 -17.16 4.82 -4.18
C PHE A 458 -16.89 6.08 -3.35
N HIS A 459 -17.94 6.87 -3.14
CA HIS A 459 -18.00 7.94 -2.14
C HIS A 459 -18.20 7.35 -0.73
N ASP A 460 -18.23 8.21 0.30
CA ASP A 460 -18.65 7.79 1.63
C ASP A 460 -20.12 7.37 1.66
N ALA A 461 -20.45 6.42 2.54
CA ALA A 461 -21.81 5.92 2.72
C ALA A 461 -22.77 7.00 3.25
N GLU A 462 -23.99 7.01 2.71
CA GLU A 462 -25.10 7.88 3.08
C GLU A 462 -26.19 7.07 3.82
N GLN A 463 -27.19 7.73 4.41
CA GLN A 463 -28.23 7.06 5.20
C GLN A 463 -29.03 5.98 4.45
N TRP A 464 -29.03 6.01 3.12
CA TRP A 464 -29.78 5.09 2.27
C TRP A 464 -28.90 4.12 1.47
N GLY A 465 -27.59 4.40 1.29
CA GLY A 465 -26.72 3.65 0.39
C GLY A 465 -25.40 4.36 0.09
N VAL A 466 -24.74 3.99 -1.00
CA VAL A 466 -23.47 4.59 -1.43
C VAL A 466 -23.46 4.85 -2.93
N TRP A 467 -22.92 5.99 -3.34
CA TRP A 467 -22.70 6.34 -4.75
C TRP A 467 -21.32 5.92 -5.24
N SER A 468 -21.23 5.54 -6.50
CA SER A 468 -19.96 5.44 -7.21
C SER A 468 -19.36 6.82 -7.45
N ASN A 469 -18.04 6.92 -7.36
CA ASN A 469 -17.27 8.11 -7.69
C ASN A 469 -16.81 8.03 -9.15
N GLY A 470 -17.76 8.22 -10.07
CA GLY A 470 -17.56 8.05 -11.51
C GLY A 470 -18.21 6.78 -12.05
N ARG A 471 -17.62 6.26 -13.13
CA ARG A 471 -18.19 5.17 -13.95
C ARG A 471 -18.03 3.79 -13.34
N GLU A 472 -17.09 3.60 -12.43
CA GLU A 472 -16.68 2.27 -12.00
C GLU A 472 -16.66 2.17 -10.47
N GLY A 473 -17.07 1.02 -9.93
CA GLY A 473 -16.96 0.71 -8.51
C GLY A 473 -16.76 -0.79 -8.29
N HIS A 474 -15.93 -1.14 -7.30
CA HIS A 474 -15.60 -2.54 -6.96
C HIS A 474 -16.04 -2.88 -5.55
N VAL A 475 -16.71 -4.03 -5.43
CA VAL A 475 -17.16 -4.60 -4.16
C VAL A 475 -16.48 -5.96 -3.98
N GLN A 476 -15.98 -6.24 -2.77
CA GLN A 476 -15.46 -7.57 -2.42
C GLN A 476 -16.30 -8.19 -1.32
N ILE A 477 -16.79 -9.41 -1.55
CA ILE A 477 -17.58 -10.18 -0.59
C ILE A 477 -16.78 -11.42 -0.18
N PRO A 478 -16.47 -11.59 1.12
CA PRO A 478 -15.75 -12.75 1.60
C PRO A 478 -16.66 -13.97 1.66
N VAL A 479 -16.19 -15.08 1.08
CA VAL A 479 -16.94 -16.34 0.98
C VAL A 479 -16.14 -17.48 1.59
N ASP A 480 -16.77 -18.22 2.51
CA ASP A 480 -16.20 -19.40 3.14
C ASP A 480 -16.80 -20.66 2.49
N VAL A 481 -16.04 -21.22 1.55
CA VAL A 481 -16.40 -22.43 0.82
C VAL A 481 -15.39 -23.55 1.08
N PRO A 482 -15.85 -24.78 1.34
CA PRO A 482 -14.95 -25.92 1.46
C PRO A 482 -14.11 -26.10 0.18
N LYS A 483 -12.82 -26.42 0.34
CA LYS A 483 -11.88 -26.64 -0.78
C LYS A 483 -12.34 -27.71 -1.78
N SER A 484 -13.15 -28.67 -1.33
CA SER A 484 -13.74 -29.71 -2.17
C SER A 484 -15.21 -29.41 -2.45
N GLY A 485 -15.60 -29.40 -3.72
CA GLY A 485 -16.99 -29.21 -4.14
C GLY A 485 -17.11 -28.20 -5.28
N VAL A 486 -18.32 -28.09 -5.82
CA VAL A 486 -18.70 -27.00 -6.72
C VAL A 486 -19.77 -26.21 -5.99
N TRP A 487 -19.50 -24.94 -5.77
CA TRP A 487 -20.33 -24.04 -4.99
C TRP A 487 -20.80 -22.91 -5.86
N THR A 488 -22.05 -22.50 -5.68
CA THR A 488 -22.62 -21.37 -6.40
C THR A 488 -22.97 -20.26 -5.43
N ILE A 489 -22.62 -19.03 -5.81
CA ILE A 489 -22.96 -17.79 -5.13
C ILE A 489 -24.18 -17.20 -5.82
N GLU A 490 -25.29 -17.03 -5.08
CA GLU A 490 -26.42 -16.21 -5.49
C GLU A 490 -26.21 -14.80 -4.94
N LEU A 491 -26.10 -13.82 -5.84
CA LEU A 491 -25.98 -12.41 -5.52
C LEU A 491 -27.29 -11.72 -5.85
N GLU A 492 -27.87 -11.02 -4.88
CA GLU A 492 -29.01 -10.13 -5.07
C GLU A 492 -28.62 -8.71 -4.67
N MET A 493 -28.82 -7.72 -5.53
CA MET A 493 -28.40 -6.34 -5.26
C MET A 493 -29.41 -5.31 -5.75
N SER A 494 -29.54 -4.24 -4.97
CA SER A 494 -30.37 -3.08 -5.32
C SER A 494 -29.48 -1.96 -5.86
N VAL A 495 -29.48 -1.80 -7.18
CA VAL A 495 -28.76 -0.73 -7.88
C VAL A 495 -29.69 0.42 -8.23
N LEU A 496 -29.15 1.63 -8.31
CA LEU A 496 -29.87 2.78 -8.85
C LEU A 496 -28.95 3.76 -9.57
N VAL A 497 -29.53 4.60 -10.43
CA VAL A 497 -28.85 5.73 -11.09
C VAL A 497 -29.58 7.02 -10.76
N VAL A 498 -28.92 8.16 -10.93
CA VAL A 498 -29.59 9.47 -10.83
C VAL A 498 -30.65 9.58 -11.94
N GLU A 499 -31.83 10.14 -11.67
CA GLU A 499 -32.95 10.15 -12.61
C GLU A 499 -32.62 10.89 -13.92
N GLU A 500 -31.83 11.95 -13.84
CA GLU A 500 -31.37 12.74 -14.97
C GLU A 500 -30.54 11.91 -15.95
N LEU A 501 -29.86 10.86 -15.49
CA LEU A 501 -29.12 9.97 -16.37
C LEU A 501 -30.03 9.10 -17.23
N LEU A 502 -31.30 8.88 -16.85
CA LEU A 502 -32.21 8.02 -17.63
C LEU A 502 -32.41 8.49 -19.08
N GLN A 503 -32.24 9.78 -19.35
CA GLN A 503 -32.33 10.34 -20.71
C GLN A 503 -31.16 9.90 -21.62
N LEU A 504 -30.03 9.52 -21.04
CA LEU A 504 -28.85 8.99 -21.74
C LEU A 504 -28.90 7.47 -21.93
N ALA A 505 -29.97 6.83 -21.43
CA ALA A 505 -30.17 5.39 -21.43
C ALA A 505 -28.92 4.57 -20.98
N PRO A 506 -28.37 4.84 -19.77
CA PRO A 506 -27.10 4.27 -19.37
C PRO A 506 -27.22 2.77 -19.15
N VAL A 507 -26.10 2.08 -19.38
CA VAL A 507 -25.98 0.63 -19.21
C VAL A 507 -24.99 0.37 -18.09
N LEU A 508 -25.41 -0.41 -17.10
CA LEU A 508 -24.54 -0.90 -16.03
C LEU A 508 -24.12 -2.34 -16.36
N GLN A 509 -22.83 -2.55 -16.54
CA GLN A 509 -22.21 -3.86 -16.67
C GLN A 509 -21.83 -4.38 -15.28
N LEU A 510 -22.13 -5.65 -15.03
CA LEU A 510 -21.77 -6.37 -13.83
C LEU A 510 -20.82 -7.51 -14.20
N GLU A 511 -19.61 -7.43 -13.67
CA GLU A 511 -18.59 -8.46 -13.77
C GLU A 511 -18.38 -9.11 -12.41
N VAL A 512 -18.24 -10.44 -12.40
CA VAL A 512 -17.85 -11.20 -11.21
C VAL A 512 -16.64 -12.05 -11.56
N TYR A 513 -15.56 -11.93 -10.78
CA TYR A 513 -14.26 -12.53 -11.09
C TYR A 513 -13.72 -12.14 -12.49
N GLY A 514 -14.00 -10.91 -12.93
CA GLY A 514 -13.61 -10.41 -14.25
C GLY A 514 -14.40 -11.01 -15.43
N VAL A 515 -15.46 -11.77 -15.16
CA VAL A 515 -16.37 -12.30 -16.18
C VAL A 515 -17.65 -11.48 -16.15
N GLU A 516 -18.08 -10.94 -17.29
CA GLU A 516 -19.38 -10.26 -17.40
C GLU A 516 -20.52 -11.28 -17.20
N VAL A 517 -21.39 -11.00 -16.22
CA VAL A 517 -22.50 -11.88 -15.83
C VAL A 517 -23.86 -11.21 -15.99
N ALA A 518 -23.93 -9.87 -16.00
CA ALA A 518 -25.16 -9.16 -16.24
C ALA A 518 -24.96 -7.77 -16.87
N MET A 519 -26.01 -7.31 -17.55
CA MET A 519 -26.17 -5.95 -18.04
C MET A 519 -27.51 -5.40 -17.56
N VAL A 520 -27.53 -4.16 -17.07
CA VAL A 520 -28.76 -3.49 -16.62
C VAL A 520 -29.00 -2.25 -17.45
N LEU A 521 -30.14 -2.23 -18.12
CA LEU A 521 -30.57 -1.12 -18.96
C LEU A 521 -31.43 -0.16 -18.14
N PHE A 522 -30.99 1.08 -18.02
CA PHE A 522 -31.79 2.15 -17.44
C PHE A 522 -32.38 3.02 -18.54
N ARG A 523 -33.69 3.29 -18.48
CA ARG A 523 -34.42 4.11 -19.48
C ARG A 523 -35.53 4.88 -18.79
N SER A 524 -35.96 6.01 -19.36
CA SER A 524 -37.05 6.82 -18.80
C SER A 524 -38.38 6.07 -18.62
N SER A 525 -38.59 4.96 -19.33
CA SER A 525 -39.78 4.12 -19.20
C SER A 525 -39.72 3.09 -18.06
N ILE A 526 -38.61 3.02 -17.33
CA ILE A 526 -38.36 2.02 -16.28
C ILE A 526 -37.88 2.77 -15.02
N SER A 527 -38.07 2.17 -13.85
CA SER A 527 -37.55 2.73 -12.60
C SER A 527 -36.04 2.96 -12.66
N HIS A 528 -35.58 4.10 -12.11
CA HIS A 528 -34.18 4.40 -11.88
C HIS A 528 -33.52 3.46 -10.86
N ARG A 529 -34.31 2.60 -10.19
CA ARG A 529 -33.88 1.57 -9.25
C ARG A 529 -34.20 0.19 -9.81
N GLN A 530 -33.24 -0.73 -9.76
CA GLN A 530 -33.37 -2.10 -10.23
C GLN A 530 -32.91 -3.08 -9.16
N GLN A 531 -33.60 -4.23 -9.06
CA GLN A 531 -33.13 -5.38 -8.30
C GLN A 531 -32.53 -6.38 -9.27
N ILE A 532 -31.26 -6.70 -9.06
CA ILE A 532 -30.49 -7.63 -9.90
C ILE A 532 -30.30 -8.92 -9.10
N ARG A 533 -30.47 -10.06 -9.75
CA ARG A 533 -30.13 -11.36 -9.18
C ARG A 533 -29.30 -12.18 -10.16
N VAL A 534 -28.08 -12.56 -9.78
CA VAL A 534 -27.18 -13.39 -10.58
C VAL A 534 -26.68 -14.57 -9.78
N THR A 535 -26.33 -15.65 -10.48
CA THR A 535 -25.71 -16.84 -9.88
C THR A 535 -24.40 -17.10 -10.58
N VAL A 536 -23.33 -17.28 -9.81
CA VAL A 536 -21.97 -17.51 -10.31
C VAL A 536 -21.30 -18.64 -9.54
N ASP A 537 -20.28 -19.26 -10.12
CA ASP A 537 -19.48 -20.25 -9.39
C ASP A 537 -18.55 -19.58 -8.38
N ALA A 538 -18.44 -20.13 -7.18
CA ALA A 538 -17.52 -19.66 -6.14
C ALA A 538 -16.11 -20.22 -6.42
N ILE A 539 -15.34 -19.50 -7.23
CA ILE A 539 -13.99 -19.93 -7.64
C ILE A 539 -12.86 -19.33 -6.78
N SER A 540 -13.19 -18.40 -5.88
CA SER A 540 -12.23 -17.72 -5.01
C SER A 540 -12.85 -17.45 -3.64
N PRO A 541 -12.03 -17.40 -2.56
CA PRO A 541 -12.46 -17.01 -1.20
C PRO A 541 -12.95 -15.55 -1.09
N LEU A 542 -12.68 -14.73 -2.11
CA LEU A 542 -13.12 -13.35 -2.20
C LEU A 542 -13.90 -13.16 -3.48
N CYS A 543 -15.22 -13.05 -3.38
CA CYS A 543 -16.10 -12.74 -4.50
C CYS A 543 -15.93 -11.28 -4.91
N GLU A 544 -15.23 -11.06 -6.03
CA GLU A 544 -14.95 -9.74 -6.58
C GLU A 544 -16.04 -9.35 -7.56
N ILE A 545 -16.71 -8.23 -7.29
CA ILE A 545 -17.80 -7.70 -8.08
C ILE A 545 -17.37 -6.35 -8.62
N ARG A 546 -17.29 -6.22 -9.94
CA ARG A 546 -17.01 -4.95 -10.63
C ARG A 546 -18.28 -4.47 -11.31
N LEU A 547 -18.61 -3.20 -11.07
CA LEU A 547 -19.74 -2.52 -11.65
C LEU A 547 -19.23 -1.36 -12.52
N ALA A 548 -19.61 -1.32 -13.79
CA ALA A 548 -19.19 -0.28 -14.73
C ALA A 548 -20.39 0.33 -15.46
N LEU A 549 -20.56 1.64 -15.38
CA LEU A 549 -21.66 2.40 -15.97
C LEU A 549 -21.16 3.20 -17.18
N THR A 550 -21.90 3.15 -18.29
CA THR A 550 -21.50 3.83 -19.54
C THR A 550 -21.50 5.36 -19.44
N HIS A 551 -22.33 5.94 -18.58
CA HIS A 551 -22.48 7.40 -18.42
C HIS A 551 -22.43 7.79 -16.95
N THR A 552 -22.08 9.04 -16.68
CA THR A 552 -22.03 9.69 -15.36
C THR A 552 -22.68 11.06 -15.42
N THR A 553 -22.87 11.71 -14.28
CA THR A 553 -23.39 13.08 -14.22
C THR A 553 -22.55 14.09 -15.01
N ASP A 554 -21.26 13.82 -15.22
CA ASP A 554 -20.38 14.67 -16.05
C ASP A 554 -20.74 14.64 -17.54
N ASP A 555 -21.50 13.63 -17.97
CA ASP A 555 -21.97 13.50 -19.36
C ASP A 555 -23.28 14.29 -19.60
N LEU A 556 -23.88 14.87 -18.55
CA LEU A 556 -25.10 15.66 -18.66
C LEU A 556 -24.82 17.10 -19.07
N VAL A 557 -25.56 17.61 -20.05
CA VAL A 557 -25.46 19.01 -20.50
C VAL A 557 -26.31 19.91 -19.59
N GLY A 558 -25.65 20.74 -18.80
CA GLY A 558 -26.28 21.64 -17.82
C GLY A 558 -25.79 21.35 -16.40
N ALA A 559 -25.70 22.38 -15.55
CA ALA A 559 -25.24 22.21 -14.18
C ALA A 559 -26.22 21.33 -13.40
N VAL A 560 -25.91 20.05 -13.27
CA VAL A 560 -26.48 19.22 -12.21
C VAL A 560 -25.98 19.84 -10.90
N GLY A 561 -26.88 20.15 -9.96
CA GLY A 561 -26.55 20.81 -8.70
C GLY A 561 -25.67 19.99 -7.74
N HIS A 562 -24.94 19.00 -8.24
CA HIS A 562 -24.05 18.14 -7.48
C HIS A 562 -22.59 18.48 -7.80
N GLU A 563 -21.83 18.83 -6.77
CA GLU A 563 -20.37 19.01 -6.85
C GLU A 563 -19.62 17.69 -7.05
N ARG A 564 -20.33 16.55 -7.05
CA ARG A 564 -19.77 15.20 -7.17
C ARG A 564 -20.06 14.61 -8.55
N THR A 565 -19.10 13.88 -9.11
CA THR A 565 -19.35 12.96 -10.22
C THR A 565 -20.04 11.70 -9.69
N LEU A 566 -21.30 11.48 -10.10
CA LEU A 566 -22.11 10.33 -9.69
C LEU A 566 -22.37 9.43 -10.91
N GLY A 567 -22.19 8.11 -10.72
CA GLY A 567 -22.58 7.11 -11.70
C GLY A 567 -23.81 6.34 -11.23
N PHE A 568 -23.57 5.23 -10.53
CA PHE A 568 -24.59 4.36 -9.96
C PHE A 568 -24.51 4.39 -8.43
N ALA A 569 -25.50 3.82 -7.77
CA ALA A 569 -25.46 3.60 -6.33
C ALA A 569 -25.98 2.23 -5.93
N LEU A 570 -25.53 1.80 -4.75
CA LEU A 570 -25.90 0.55 -4.11
C LEU A 570 -26.58 0.85 -2.78
N SER A 571 -27.69 0.17 -2.49
CA SER A 571 -28.40 0.31 -1.21
C SER A 571 -28.37 -0.99 -0.38
N GLU A 572 -28.47 -2.14 -1.03
CA GLU A 572 -28.40 -3.45 -0.39
C GLU A 572 -27.71 -4.46 -1.32
N LEU A 573 -26.96 -5.38 -0.73
CA LEU A 573 -26.45 -6.59 -1.37
C LEU A 573 -26.70 -7.79 -0.46
N ARG A 574 -27.17 -8.88 -1.03
CA ARG A 574 -27.30 -10.19 -0.40
C ARG A 574 -26.47 -11.20 -1.17
N CYS A 575 -25.88 -12.11 -0.42
CA CYS A 575 -25.03 -13.18 -0.92
C CYS A 575 -25.46 -14.45 -0.18
N ALA A 576 -25.77 -15.51 -0.94
CA ALA A 576 -26.07 -16.82 -0.40
C ALA A 576 -25.24 -17.86 -1.15
N ILE A 577 -24.73 -18.87 -0.44
CA ILE A 577 -23.92 -19.92 -1.04
C ILE A 577 -24.62 -21.26 -0.92
N THR A 578 -24.72 -21.97 -2.03
CA THR A 578 -25.35 -23.29 -2.12
C THR A 578 -24.42 -24.31 -2.78
N SER A 579 -24.57 -25.58 -2.40
CA SER A 579 -23.92 -26.69 -3.11
C SER A 579 -24.57 -26.83 -4.48
N ALA A 580 -23.76 -26.95 -5.54
CA ALA A 580 -24.27 -27.40 -6.83
C ALA A 580 -24.66 -28.89 -6.71
N THR A 581 -25.91 -29.17 -6.32
CA THR A 581 -26.41 -30.55 -6.24
C THR A 581 -26.45 -31.14 -7.66
N GLY A 582 -26.01 -32.40 -7.78
CA GLY A 582 -25.62 -33.06 -9.04
C GLY A 582 -26.67 -33.14 -10.16
N ASP A 583 -27.94 -32.78 -9.92
CA ASP A 583 -29.00 -32.72 -10.95
C ASP A 583 -29.06 -31.37 -11.70
N ARG A 584 -28.39 -30.33 -11.20
CA ARG A 584 -28.11 -29.11 -11.96
C ARG A 584 -26.64 -29.02 -12.34
N ARG A 585 -26.08 -30.09 -12.92
CA ARG A 585 -25.02 -29.91 -13.92
C ARG A 585 -25.66 -29.24 -15.14
N ARG A 586 -26.03 -27.96 -15.01
CA ARG A 586 -26.10 -27.08 -16.17
C ARG A 586 -24.75 -27.24 -16.86
N ASN A 587 -24.77 -27.50 -18.14
CA ASN A 587 -23.57 -27.54 -18.94
C ASN A 587 -22.80 -26.24 -18.63
N PRO A 588 -21.47 -26.23 -18.41
CA PRO A 588 -20.73 -24.98 -18.26
C PRO A 588 -21.02 -23.99 -19.41
N ASN A 589 -21.37 -24.53 -20.58
CA ASN A 589 -21.82 -23.77 -21.75
C ASN A 589 -23.28 -23.22 -21.66
N ASP A 590 -24.13 -23.66 -20.72
CA ASP A 590 -25.43 -23.05 -20.41
C ASP A 590 -25.29 -21.89 -19.39
N ALA A 591 -24.12 -21.74 -18.76
CA ALA A 591 -23.77 -20.63 -17.87
C ALA A 591 -23.14 -19.43 -18.61
N ASP A 592 -22.95 -19.54 -19.93
CA ASP A 592 -22.37 -18.49 -20.78
C ASP A 592 -23.41 -17.43 -21.21
N GLY A 593 -24.53 -17.34 -20.52
CA GLY A 593 -25.54 -16.31 -20.78
C GLY A 593 -25.29 -15.04 -19.96
N ILE A 594 -25.25 -13.87 -20.59
CA ILE A 594 -25.32 -12.59 -19.89
C ILE A 594 -26.79 -12.35 -19.51
N ALA A 595 -27.06 -12.09 -18.22
CA ALA A 595 -28.40 -11.75 -17.77
C ALA A 595 -28.69 -10.26 -18.06
N ILE A 596 -29.72 -9.97 -18.86
CA ILE A 596 -30.13 -8.61 -19.20
C ILE A 596 -31.34 -8.20 -18.38
N PHE A 597 -31.18 -7.14 -17.59
CA PHE A 597 -32.23 -6.52 -16.78
C PHE A 597 -32.72 -5.22 -17.42
N GLY A 598 -33.97 -4.84 -17.15
CA GLY A 598 -34.56 -3.62 -17.73
C GLY A 598 -35.02 -3.77 -19.19
N ALA A 599 -35.23 -5.00 -19.67
CA ALA A 599 -36.02 -5.25 -20.88
C ALA A 599 -37.53 -5.20 -20.57
N ALA A 600 -38.37 -4.90 -21.57
CA ALA A 600 -39.79 -4.64 -21.36
C ALA A 600 -40.52 -5.72 -20.54
N ALA A 601 -41.27 -5.28 -19.52
CA ALA A 601 -42.15 -6.01 -18.60
C ALA A 601 -42.01 -7.55 -18.56
N GLY A 602 -40.94 -8.08 -17.95
CA GLY A 602 -40.90 -9.50 -17.58
C GLY A 602 -39.51 -10.07 -17.30
N GLY A 603 -38.97 -9.84 -16.09
CA GLY A 603 -37.78 -10.55 -15.58
C GLY A 603 -36.49 -10.36 -16.39
N PRO A 604 -35.38 -11.03 -16.00
CA PRO A 604 -34.15 -11.02 -16.77
C PRO A 604 -34.29 -11.83 -18.07
N ILE A 605 -33.76 -11.31 -19.18
CA ILE A 605 -33.59 -12.04 -20.43
C ILE A 605 -32.16 -12.60 -20.46
N PHE A 606 -32.01 -13.91 -20.66
CA PHE A 606 -30.69 -14.54 -20.79
C PHE A 606 -30.26 -14.58 -22.25
N VAL A 607 -29.09 -14.00 -22.56
CA VAL A 607 -28.52 -13.99 -23.92
C VAL A 607 -27.24 -14.82 -23.94
N PRO A 608 -27.16 -15.91 -24.72
CA PRO A 608 -25.93 -16.67 -24.89
C PRO A 608 -24.79 -15.80 -25.44
N LYS A 609 -23.57 -15.88 -24.86
CA LYS A 609 -22.36 -15.18 -25.32
C LYS A 609 -21.99 -15.44 -26.78
N THR A 610 -22.47 -16.53 -27.39
CA THR A 610 -22.21 -16.84 -28.81
C THR A 610 -22.89 -15.88 -29.79
N LEU A 611 -23.79 -15.01 -29.31
CA LEU A 611 -24.53 -14.04 -30.13
C LEU A 611 -24.05 -12.58 -29.99
N THR A 612 -22.99 -12.31 -29.21
CA THR A 612 -22.50 -10.96 -28.90
C THR A 612 -21.20 -10.56 -29.63
N ALA A 613 -20.87 -11.22 -30.75
CA ALA A 613 -19.72 -10.86 -31.59
C ALA A 613 -20.10 -9.90 -32.73
#